data_AF-A0A3N5UJ38-F1
#
_entry.id   AF-A0A3N5UJ38-F1
#
_cell.length_a   1.000
_cell.length_b   1.000
_cell.length_c   1.000
_cell.angle_alpha   90.00
_cell.angle_beta   90.00
_cell.angle_gamma   90.00
#
_symmetry.space_group_name_H-M   'P 1'
#
loop_
_entity.id
_entity.type
_entity.pdbx_description
1 polymer ?
#
loop_
_entity_poly.entity_id
_entity_poly.type
_entity_poly.pdbx_seq_one_letter_code
_entity_poly.pdbx_strand_id
1 'polypeptide(L)'
;MLGEGNPVSDLVLGSQMPAGVRFVGRDPDREPRWRFPLDAPADEDLAACVACGLCLPHCPTYRVTGEESASPRGRITSMRSVAEGLADPDETFSSFMDLCLACRACEDVCPSHVPFGRMVERARVQVEPLRTRRSRFLRWLGLDVALPRKKVLWLAAALQPLARLALPRRVRTLTPKPSELLRRLPRGTEPAGEVRGTVALLSGCVQDRWFRGVNRATIRVLACNGWRVVVPRAQVCCGARAAHHGRLDTARTLA
;
A
#
# COMPACT_ATOMS: atom_id res chain seq x y z
N MET A 1 21.29 59.27 1.16
CA MET A 1 21.45 58.35 2.29
C MET A 1 20.54 57.16 2.02
N LEU A 2 21.11 55.96 2.09
CA LEU A 2 20.44 54.68 1.86
C LEU A 2 19.54 54.33 3.06
N GLY A 3 18.39 53.71 2.79
CA GLY A 3 17.42 53.20 3.77
C GLY A 3 16.00 53.57 3.32
N GLU A 4 15.03 52.67 3.18
CA GLU A 4 14.82 51.39 3.85
C GLU A 4 14.15 50.39 2.89
N GLY A 5 14.60 49.13 2.96
CA GLY A 5 14.02 48.03 2.21
C GLY A 5 12.62 47.72 2.71
N ASN A 6 11.68 47.59 1.77
CA ASN A 6 10.31 47.19 2.06
C ASN A 6 10.27 45.67 2.32
N PRO A 7 9.93 45.19 3.55
CA PRO A 7 9.91 43.77 3.87
C PRO A 7 8.52 43.21 3.52
N VAL A 8 8.21 43.09 2.23
CA VAL A 8 6.92 42.51 1.78
C VAL A 8 7.10 41.06 1.29
N SER A 9 8.29 40.47 1.45
CA SER A 9 8.54 39.09 1.00
C SER A 9 7.97 38.02 1.94
N ASP A 10 7.57 38.36 3.17
CA ASP A 10 7.27 37.37 4.22
C ASP A 10 5.78 37.29 4.60
N LEU A 11 4.90 38.06 3.93
CA LEU A 11 3.48 38.08 4.25
C LEU A 11 2.76 36.88 3.58
N VAL A 12 2.55 35.83 4.38
CA VAL A 12 1.68 34.70 4.04
C VAL A 12 0.28 35.22 3.68
N LEU A 13 -0.30 34.69 2.61
CA LEU A 13 -1.66 35.01 2.14
C LEU A 13 -2.66 34.89 3.30
N GLY A 14 -3.25 36.01 3.75
CA GLY A 14 -4.19 36.04 4.89
C GLY A 14 -3.69 36.73 6.16
N SER A 15 -2.45 37.21 6.20
CA SER A 15 -1.87 37.96 7.34
C SER A 15 -2.47 39.36 7.57
N GLN A 16 -3.35 39.83 6.69
CA GLN A 16 -4.10 41.09 6.83
C GLN A 16 -5.61 40.86 6.71
N MET A 17 -6.19 40.00 7.56
CA MET A 17 -7.65 39.87 7.62
C MET A 17 -8.25 41.10 8.33
N PRO A 18 -9.33 41.71 7.79
CA PRO A 18 -10.05 42.79 8.46
C PRO A 18 -10.52 42.39 9.86
N ALA A 19 -10.64 43.34 10.77
CA ALA A 19 -11.16 43.10 12.11
C ALA A 19 -12.54 42.41 12.04
N GLY A 20 -12.67 41.26 12.73
CA GLY A 20 -13.89 40.45 12.74
C GLY A 20 -13.95 39.34 11.68
N VAL A 21 -13.01 39.28 10.74
CA VAL A 21 -12.92 38.17 9.78
C VAL A 21 -12.11 37.02 10.40
N ARG A 22 -12.71 35.82 10.42
CA ARG A 22 -12.05 34.59 10.86
C ARG A 22 -11.52 33.84 9.64
N PHE A 23 -10.24 33.47 9.66
CA PHE A 23 -9.71 32.55 8.66
C PHE A 23 -10.43 31.21 8.73
N VAL A 24 -11.05 30.80 7.62
CA VAL A 24 -11.67 29.48 7.46
C VAL A 24 -10.70 28.62 6.65
N GLY A 25 -9.81 27.94 7.35
CA GLY A 25 -8.80 27.08 6.77
C GLY A 25 -7.91 26.49 7.86
N ARG A 26 -6.77 25.93 7.44
CA ARG A 26 -5.76 25.39 8.35
C ARG A 26 -5.21 26.49 9.26
N ASP A 27 -5.45 26.36 10.55
CA ASP A 27 -4.87 27.21 11.59
C ASP A 27 -3.34 27.25 11.41
N PRO A 28 -2.73 28.41 11.06
CA PRO A 28 -1.30 28.49 10.77
C PRO A 28 -0.44 28.18 11.99
N ASP A 29 -0.99 28.30 13.20
CA ASP A 29 -0.30 28.00 14.45
C ASP A 29 -0.34 26.51 14.81
N ARG A 30 -1.06 25.68 14.05
CA ARG A 30 -1.14 24.23 14.28
C ARG A 30 -0.18 23.45 13.41
N GLU A 31 0.69 22.70 14.09
CA GLU A 31 1.62 21.78 13.46
C GLU A 31 0.98 20.39 13.22
N PRO A 32 1.39 19.69 12.14
CA PRO A 32 0.98 18.30 11.91
C PRO A 32 1.38 17.38 13.08
N ARG A 33 0.49 16.44 13.43
CA ARG A 33 0.72 15.46 14.52
C ARG A 33 1.26 14.12 14.01
N TRP A 34 1.98 14.11 12.89
CA TRP A 34 2.59 12.91 12.33
C TRP A 34 3.79 12.45 13.17
N ARG A 35 3.86 11.15 13.47
CA ARG A 35 4.99 10.57 14.24
C ARG A 35 6.28 10.50 13.44
N PHE A 36 6.17 10.26 12.13
CA PHE A 36 7.29 10.21 11.19
C PHE A 36 7.04 11.22 10.06
N PRO A 37 7.51 12.47 10.19
CA PRO A 37 7.22 13.53 9.23
C PRO A 37 7.69 13.23 7.80
N LEU A 38 8.85 12.59 7.63
CA LEU A 38 9.38 12.21 6.31
C LEU A 38 8.48 11.22 5.55
N ASP A 39 7.68 10.44 6.27
CA ASP A 39 6.76 9.42 5.75
C ASP A 39 5.30 9.82 5.97
N ALA A 40 5.01 11.11 6.12
CA ALA A 40 3.65 11.63 6.18
C ALA A 40 3.00 11.66 4.79
N PRO A 41 1.68 11.40 4.67
CA PRO A 41 0.92 11.73 3.47
C PRO A 41 1.20 13.18 3.04
N ALA A 42 1.43 13.42 1.75
CA ALA A 42 1.75 14.75 1.26
C ALA A 42 0.52 15.67 1.33
N ASP A 43 0.72 16.94 1.69
CA ASP A 43 -0.38 17.91 1.81
C ASP A 43 -1.12 18.10 0.48
N GLU A 44 -0.41 18.06 -0.66
CA GLU A 44 -1.01 18.08 -2.01
C GLU A 44 -1.96 16.90 -2.26
N ASP A 45 -1.61 15.71 -1.78
CA ASP A 45 -2.44 14.50 -1.93
C ASP A 45 -3.70 14.60 -1.09
N LEU A 46 -3.56 15.10 0.14
CA LEU A 46 -4.67 15.31 1.07
C LEU A 46 -5.62 16.40 0.56
N ALA A 47 -5.09 17.46 -0.06
CA ALA A 47 -5.87 18.55 -0.63
C ALA A 47 -6.65 18.15 -1.89
N ALA A 48 -6.18 17.15 -2.64
CA ALA A 48 -6.84 16.69 -3.87
C ALA A 48 -8.27 16.13 -3.63
N CYS A 49 -8.58 15.68 -2.42
CA CYS A 49 -9.90 15.15 -2.08
C CYS A 49 -10.93 16.27 -1.85
N VAL A 50 -11.94 16.32 -2.72
CA VAL A 50 -13.10 17.24 -2.62
C VAL A 50 -14.28 16.67 -1.81
N ALA A 51 -14.08 15.55 -1.11
CA ALA A 51 -15.05 14.92 -0.21
C ALA A 51 -16.44 14.54 -0.82
N CYS A 52 -16.54 14.37 -2.14
CA CYS A 52 -17.80 14.10 -2.85
C CYS A 52 -18.45 12.74 -2.52
N GLY A 53 -17.70 11.77 -2.00
CA GLY A 53 -18.24 10.45 -1.62
C GLY A 53 -18.40 9.43 -2.76
N LEU A 54 -17.98 9.72 -3.99
CA LEU A 54 -18.06 8.75 -5.10
C LEU A 54 -17.30 7.46 -4.85
N CYS A 55 -16.25 7.49 -4.01
CA CYS A 55 -15.47 6.32 -3.65
C CYS A 55 -16.19 5.30 -2.74
N LEU A 56 -17.27 5.71 -2.08
CA LEU A 56 -17.97 4.92 -1.04
C LEU A 56 -18.51 3.58 -1.57
N PRO A 57 -19.36 3.55 -2.61
CA PRO A 57 -19.89 2.28 -3.13
C PRO A 57 -18.83 1.37 -3.75
N HIS A 58 -17.61 1.86 -3.99
CA HIS A 58 -16.50 1.08 -4.54
C HIS A 58 -15.54 0.58 -3.46
N CYS A 59 -15.67 1.05 -2.23
CA CYS A 59 -14.85 0.59 -1.13
C CYS A 59 -15.44 -0.69 -0.49
N PRO A 60 -14.76 -1.85 -0.58
CA PRO A 60 -15.29 -3.09 -0.05
C PRO A 60 -15.42 -3.07 1.49
N THR A 61 -14.55 -2.33 2.20
CA THR A 61 -14.62 -2.26 3.65
C THR A 61 -15.83 -1.45 4.09
N TYR A 62 -16.04 -0.27 3.51
CA TYR A 62 -17.23 0.55 3.78
C TYR A 62 -18.53 -0.21 3.48
N ARG A 63 -18.60 -0.92 2.35
CA ARG A 63 -19.79 -1.72 2.01
C ARG A 63 -20.15 -2.79 3.04
N VAL A 64 -19.15 -3.32 3.72
CA VAL A 64 -19.35 -4.34 4.76
C VAL A 64 -19.63 -3.69 6.12
N THR A 65 -18.93 -2.59 6.44
CA THR A 65 -19.00 -1.97 7.77
C THR A 65 -20.11 -0.93 7.91
N GLY A 66 -20.54 -0.28 6.83
CA GLY A 66 -21.39 0.93 6.87
C GLY A 66 -20.73 2.17 7.49
N GLU A 67 -19.61 1.99 8.18
CA GLU A 67 -18.86 3.05 8.86
C GLU A 67 -18.05 3.93 7.88
N GLU A 68 -18.41 5.20 7.76
CA GLU A 68 -17.75 6.17 6.87
C GLU A 68 -16.26 6.35 7.22
N SER A 69 -15.89 6.27 8.49
CA SER A 69 -14.49 6.35 8.92
C SER A 69 -13.62 5.22 8.33
N ALA A 70 -14.26 4.08 8.01
CA ALA A 70 -13.66 2.96 7.30
C ALA A 70 -13.81 3.04 5.75
N SER A 71 -14.22 4.19 5.21
CA SER A 71 -14.25 4.49 3.78
C SER A 71 -12.94 5.13 3.29
N PRO A 72 -12.70 5.28 1.98
CA PRO A 72 -11.53 5.99 1.47
C PRO A 72 -11.61 7.48 1.82
N ARG A 73 -12.80 8.09 1.66
CA ARG A 73 -13.04 9.49 2.03
C ARG A 73 -12.83 9.73 3.51
N GLY A 74 -13.47 8.93 4.38
CA GLY A 74 -13.33 9.07 5.82
C GLY A 74 -11.88 8.91 6.29
N ARG A 75 -11.12 7.98 5.71
CA ARG A 75 -9.69 7.84 5.98
C ARG A 75 -8.88 9.06 5.54
N ILE A 76 -9.16 9.65 4.39
CA ILE A 76 -8.51 10.90 3.96
C ILE A 76 -8.85 12.03 4.95
N THR A 77 -10.10 12.11 5.40
CA THR A 77 -10.49 13.07 6.44
C THR A 77 -9.69 12.85 7.72
N SER A 78 -9.55 11.61 8.21
CA SER A 78 -8.72 11.31 9.38
C SER A 78 -7.26 11.69 9.16
N MET A 79 -6.69 11.41 7.98
CA MET A 79 -5.32 11.81 7.66
C MET A 79 -5.18 13.34 7.63
N ARG A 80 -6.16 14.06 7.07
CA ARG A 80 -6.19 15.52 7.06
C ARG A 80 -6.26 16.09 8.47
N SER A 81 -7.09 15.53 9.34
CA SER A 81 -7.16 15.94 10.75
C SER A 81 -5.81 15.80 11.47
N VAL A 82 -5.03 14.76 11.16
CA VAL A 82 -3.68 14.63 11.71
C VAL A 82 -2.72 15.66 11.11
N ALA A 83 -2.79 15.89 9.79
CA ALA A 83 -1.97 16.89 9.10
C ALA A 83 -2.26 18.33 9.57
N GLU A 84 -3.50 18.63 9.96
CA GLU A 84 -3.94 19.92 10.48
C GLU A 84 -3.76 20.06 12.02
N GLY A 85 -3.18 19.05 12.67
CA GLY A 85 -2.96 19.07 14.12
C GLY A 85 -4.24 18.95 14.97
N LEU A 86 -5.36 18.51 14.37
CA LEU A 86 -6.66 18.32 15.02
C LEU A 86 -6.79 16.97 15.73
N ALA A 87 -6.01 15.97 15.29
CA ALA A 87 -6.07 14.62 15.82
C ALA A 87 -4.67 13.99 15.86
N ASP A 88 -4.47 13.02 16.75
CA ASP A 88 -3.27 12.20 16.78
C ASP A 88 -3.49 10.89 16.01
N PRO A 89 -2.45 10.30 15.38
CA PRO A 89 -2.51 8.95 14.84
C PRO A 89 -2.48 7.96 16.02
N ASP A 90 -3.66 7.71 16.59
CA ASP A 90 -3.92 6.87 17.75
C ASP A 90 -4.48 5.49 17.35
N GLU A 91 -4.97 4.72 18.33
CA GLU A 91 -5.56 3.39 18.09
C GLU A 91 -6.84 3.44 17.24
N THR A 92 -7.62 4.52 17.34
CA THR A 92 -8.81 4.73 16.52
C THR A 92 -8.41 4.93 15.06
N PHE A 93 -7.44 5.82 14.81
CA PHE A 93 -6.86 6.02 13.49
C PHE A 93 -6.29 4.71 12.92
N SER A 94 -5.51 4.00 13.74
CA SER A 94 -4.94 2.68 13.42
C SER A 94 -6.00 1.68 12.95
N SER A 95 -7.11 1.58 13.68
CA SER A 95 -8.19 0.63 13.37
C SER A 95 -8.77 0.83 11.96
N PHE A 96 -9.01 2.08 11.55
CA PHE A 96 -9.55 2.38 10.23
C PHE A 96 -8.52 2.19 9.12
N MET A 97 -7.25 2.53 9.36
CA MET A 97 -6.16 2.29 8.40
C MET A 97 -5.89 0.79 8.19
N ASP A 98 -6.01 -0.02 9.23
CA ASP A 98 -5.80 -1.47 9.16
C ASP A 98 -6.96 -2.21 8.47
N LEU A 99 -8.18 -1.67 8.49
CA LEU A 99 -9.29 -2.20 7.70
C LEU A 99 -9.04 -2.09 6.19
N CYS A 100 -8.27 -1.10 5.73
CA CYS A 100 -8.06 -0.87 4.30
C CYS A 100 -7.41 -2.09 3.62
N LEU A 101 -7.98 -2.59 2.52
CA LEU A 101 -7.33 -3.68 1.77
C LEU A 101 -6.21 -3.19 0.83
N ALA A 102 -6.03 -1.88 0.70
CA ALA A 102 -5.17 -1.25 -0.31
C ALA A 102 -5.47 -1.77 -1.74
N CYS A 103 -6.75 -2.03 -2.06
CA CYS A 103 -7.17 -2.55 -3.37
C CYS A 103 -7.22 -1.48 -4.47
N ARG A 104 -7.14 -0.20 -4.11
CA ARG A 104 -7.08 0.98 -5.00
C ARG A 104 -8.29 1.19 -5.93
N ALA A 105 -9.36 0.41 -5.79
CA ALA A 105 -10.62 0.62 -6.53
C ALA A 105 -11.24 2.03 -6.34
N CYS A 106 -10.89 2.71 -5.25
CA CYS A 106 -11.30 4.09 -5.01
C CYS A 106 -10.58 5.11 -5.89
N GLU A 107 -9.36 4.82 -6.35
CA GLU A 107 -8.60 5.69 -7.26
C GLU A 107 -9.20 5.66 -8.65
N ASP A 108 -9.57 4.47 -9.14
CA ASP A 108 -10.14 4.27 -10.48
C ASP A 108 -11.44 5.05 -10.71
N VAL A 109 -12.23 5.26 -9.65
CA VAL A 109 -13.52 5.96 -9.69
C VAL A 109 -13.45 7.42 -9.26
N CYS A 110 -12.28 7.89 -8.82
CA CYS A 110 -12.14 9.25 -8.30
C CYS A 110 -11.96 10.24 -9.45
N PRO A 111 -12.88 11.20 -9.66
CA PRO A 111 -12.73 12.20 -10.72
C PRO A 111 -11.57 13.18 -10.45
N SER A 112 -11.15 13.30 -9.19
CA SER A 112 -10.01 14.15 -8.77
C SER A 112 -8.68 13.41 -8.80
N HIS A 113 -8.64 12.15 -9.23
CA HIS A 113 -7.43 11.31 -9.30
C HIS A 113 -6.63 11.28 -8.00
N VAL A 114 -7.33 11.27 -6.86
CA VAL A 114 -6.71 11.25 -5.53
C VAL A 114 -5.82 10.00 -5.40
N PRO A 115 -4.52 10.15 -5.10
CA PRO A 115 -3.56 9.05 -5.10
C PRO A 115 -3.61 8.26 -3.78
N PHE A 116 -4.77 7.65 -3.50
CA PHE A 116 -5.09 7.08 -2.20
C PHE A 116 -4.12 5.99 -1.71
N GLY A 117 -3.58 5.17 -2.61
CA GLY A 117 -2.66 4.08 -2.33
C GLY A 117 -1.39 4.55 -1.64
N ARG A 118 -0.72 5.58 -2.17
CA ARG A 118 0.49 6.13 -1.54
C ARG A 118 0.18 6.81 -0.21
N MET A 119 -0.98 7.46 -0.09
CA MET A 119 -1.42 8.05 1.18
C MET A 119 -1.63 7.00 2.26
N VAL A 120 -2.32 5.89 1.97
CA VAL A 120 -2.56 4.83 2.97
C VAL A 120 -1.28 4.08 3.35
N GLU A 121 -0.34 3.90 2.41
CA GLU A 121 0.99 3.35 2.70
C GLU A 121 1.74 4.21 3.73
N ARG A 122 1.79 5.53 3.49
CA ARG A 122 2.40 6.50 4.40
C ARG A 122 1.69 6.58 5.74
N ALA A 123 0.35 6.64 5.75
CA ALA A 123 -0.44 6.61 6.97
C ALA A 123 -0.17 5.35 7.81
N ARG A 124 0.06 4.19 7.19
CA ARG A 124 0.40 2.95 7.90
C ARG A 124 1.77 2.95 8.55
N VAL A 125 2.72 3.75 8.08
CA VAL A 125 4.00 3.96 8.76
C VAL A 125 3.76 4.60 10.12
N GLN A 126 2.84 5.57 10.18
CA GLN A 126 2.45 6.27 11.40
C GLN A 126 1.77 5.34 12.42
N VAL A 127 1.15 4.26 11.95
CA VAL A 127 0.48 3.25 12.77
C VAL A 127 1.43 2.18 13.33
N GLU A 128 2.55 1.89 12.67
CA GLU A 128 3.46 0.80 13.10
C GLU A 128 3.91 0.89 14.57
N PRO A 129 4.20 2.07 15.15
CA PRO A 129 4.57 2.18 16.57
C PRO A 129 3.48 1.81 17.56
N LEU A 130 2.21 1.95 17.17
CA LEU A 130 1.05 1.58 18.00
C LEU A 130 0.92 0.07 18.17
N ARG A 131 1.53 -0.70 17.27
CA ARG A 131 1.40 -2.16 17.26
C ARG A 131 2.10 -2.79 18.47
N THR A 132 1.38 -3.71 19.11
CA THR A 132 1.90 -4.51 20.24
C THR A 132 3.21 -5.22 19.88
N ARG A 133 4.11 -5.41 20.86
CA ARG A 133 5.41 -6.10 20.64
C ARG A 133 5.23 -7.48 19.98
N ARG A 134 4.21 -8.23 20.40
CA ARG A 134 3.87 -9.54 19.83
C ARG A 134 3.49 -9.45 18.35
N SER A 135 2.66 -8.48 17.96
CA SER A 135 2.24 -8.32 16.58
C SER A 135 3.40 -7.89 15.67
N ARG A 136 4.26 -6.98 16.15
CA ARG A 136 5.50 -6.60 15.45
C ARG A 136 6.45 -7.78 15.26
N PHE A 137 6.65 -8.59 16.29
CA PHE A 137 7.47 -9.80 16.21
C PHE A 137 6.91 -10.82 15.20
N LEU A 138 5.60 -11.13 15.27
CA LEU A 138 4.96 -12.06 14.34
C LEU A 138 5.02 -11.56 12.90
N ARG A 139 4.82 -10.25 12.69
CA ARG A 139 4.98 -9.61 11.39
C ARG A 139 6.41 -9.74 10.90
N TRP A 140 7.41 -9.37 11.69
CA TRP A 140 8.82 -9.55 11.30
C TRP A 140 9.16 -11.01 10.94
N LEU A 141 8.71 -11.97 11.76
CA LEU A 141 8.94 -13.39 11.50
C LEU A 141 8.28 -13.85 10.18
N GLY A 142 7.05 -13.42 9.90
CA GLY A 142 6.34 -13.77 8.67
C GLY A 142 6.88 -13.05 7.44
N LEU A 143 6.98 -11.72 7.54
CA LEU A 143 7.23 -10.79 6.46
C LEU A 143 8.71 -10.70 6.07
N ASP A 144 9.62 -10.71 7.03
CA ASP A 144 11.05 -10.44 6.79
C ASP A 144 11.89 -11.72 6.89
N VAL A 145 11.42 -12.72 7.65
CA VAL A 145 12.17 -13.96 7.88
C VAL A 145 11.65 -15.12 7.02
N ALA A 146 10.36 -15.45 7.11
CA ALA A 146 9.80 -16.65 6.49
C ALA A 146 9.53 -16.45 4.99
N LEU A 147 8.85 -15.36 4.62
CA LEU A 147 8.39 -15.14 3.24
C LEU A 147 9.53 -14.93 2.22
N PRO A 148 10.63 -14.20 2.52
CA PRO A 148 11.74 -14.08 1.57
C PRO A 148 12.49 -15.41 1.36
N ARG A 149 12.44 -16.32 2.34
CA ARG A 149 13.19 -17.57 2.32
C ARG A 149 12.44 -18.69 1.60
N LYS A 150 12.84 -18.93 0.35
CA LYS A 150 12.32 -19.98 -0.55
C LYS A 150 12.23 -21.37 0.10
N LYS A 151 13.22 -21.75 0.92
CA LYS A 151 13.29 -23.04 1.63
C LYS A 151 12.24 -23.16 2.74
N VAL A 152 12.00 -22.10 3.51
CA VAL A 152 11.04 -22.09 4.62
C VAL A 152 9.62 -22.30 4.08
N LEU A 153 9.24 -21.55 3.04
CA LEU A 153 7.93 -21.72 2.39
C LEU A 153 7.75 -23.10 1.76
N TRP A 154 8.82 -23.68 1.21
CA TRP A 154 8.78 -25.02 0.64
C TRP A 154 8.55 -26.09 1.72
N LEU A 155 9.28 -26.01 2.84
CA LEU A 155 9.09 -26.88 3.99
C LEU A 155 7.66 -26.75 4.57
N ALA A 156 7.17 -25.52 4.73
CA ALA A 156 5.82 -25.27 5.22
C ALA A 156 4.74 -25.87 4.32
N ALA A 157 4.94 -25.86 3.00
CA ALA A 157 4.02 -26.50 2.07
C ALA A 157 4.15 -28.02 2.06
N ALA A 158 5.37 -28.57 2.11
CA ALA A 158 5.61 -30.01 2.19
C ALA A 158 4.94 -30.63 3.42
N LEU A 159 4.93 -29.91 4.55
CA LEU A 159 4.26 -30.29 5.78
C LEU A 159 2.76 -29.94 5.81
N GLN A 160 2.24 -29.21 4.81
CA GLN A 160 0.83 -28.82 4.76
C GLN A 160 -0.14 -30.02 4.86
N PRO A 161 0.06 -31.17 4.18
CA PRO A 161 -0.86 -32.30 4.27
C PRO A 161 -1.04 -32.82 5.69
N LEU A 162 0.04 -32.89 6.47
CA LEU A 162 0.02 -33.26 7.89
C LEU A 162 -0.67 -32.17 8.73
N ALA A 163 -0.35 -30.90 8.43
CA ALA A 163 -0.99 -29.75 9.07
C ALA A 163 -2.51 -29.67 8.76
N ARG A 164 -3.04 -30.32 7.71
CA ARG A 164 -4.49 -30.33 7.44
C ARG A 164 -5.29 -31.02 8.54
N LEU A 165 -4.67 -31.94 9.27
CA LEU A 165 -5.29 -32.66 10.38
C LEU A 165 -5.27 -31.84 11.68
N ALA A 166 -4.24 -31.01 11.88
CA ALA A 166 -4.00 -30.33 13.16
C ALA A 166 -4.26 -28.81 13.17
N LEU A 167 -4.28 -28.12 12.01
CA LEU A 167 -4.38 -26.66 11.95
C LEU A 167 -5.75 -26.14 11.47
N PRO A 168 -6.26 -25.04 12.07
CA PRO A 168 -7.52 -24.42 11.66
C PRO A 168 -7.44 -23.85 10.24
N ARG A 169 -8.60 -23.77 9.53
CA ARG A 169 -8.70 -23.31 8.12
C ARG A 169 -7.96 -22.00 7.86
N ARG A 170 -8.06 -21.02 8.77
CA ARG A 170 -7.45 -19.69 8.64
C ARG A 170 -5.92 -19.72 8.59
N VAL A 171 -5.29 -20.68 9.27
CA VAL A 171 -3.82 -20.82 9.24
C VAL A 171 -3.39 -21.63 8.01
N ARG A 172 -4.21 -22.59 7.59
CA ARG A 172 -3.96 -23.39 6.38
C ARG A 172 -3.95 -22.56 5.10
N THR A 173 -4.72 -21.47 5.03
CA THR A 173 -4.72 -20.55 3.89
C THR A 173 -3.46 -19.69 3.80
N LEU A 174 -2.66 -19.61 4.87
CA LEU A 174 -1.40 -18.87 4.89
C LEU A 174 -0.25 -19.68 4.28
N THR A 175 -0.39 -21.00 4.12
CA THR A 175 0.64 -21.83 3.49
C THR A 175 0.33 -22.06 2.01
N PRO A 176 1.32 -21.94 1.11
CA PRO A 176 1.10 -22.21 -0.31
C PRO A 176 0.82 -23.69 -0.53
N LYS A 177 0.06 -24.00 -1.57
CA LYS A 177 -0.24 -25.40 -1.95
C LYS A 177 1.03 -26.05 -2.52
N PRO A 178 1.32 -27.33 -2.18
CA PRO A 178 2.46 -28.07 -2.75
C PRO A 178 2.50 -28.05 -4.28
N SER A 179 1.33 -28.14 -4.93
CA SER A 179 1.19 -28.14 -6.38
C SER A 179 1.73 -26.86 -7.05
N GLU A 180 1.60 -25.71 -6.37
CA GLU A 180 2.08 -24.42 -6.86
C GLU A 180 3.60 -24.26 -6.66
N LEU A 181 4.20 -24.95 -5.70
CA LEU A 181 5.63 -24.85 -5.40
C LEU A 181 6.51 -25.81 -6.21
N LEU A 182 5.99 -26.99 -6.57
CA LEU A 182 6.75 -28.01 -7.29
C LEU A 182 6.89 -27.69 -8.79
N ARG A 183 5.93 -26.96 -9.36
CA ARG A 183 5.95 -26.58 -10.78
C ARG A 183 6.85 -25.37 -10.98
N ARG A 184 7.95 -25.48 -11.73
CA ARG A 184 8.79 -24.30 -12.07
C ARG A 184 8.15 -23.49 -13.21
N LEU A 185 8.37 -22.17 -13.22
CA LEU A 185 8.07 -21.36 -14.41
C LEU A 185 9.11 -21.64 -15.50
N PRO A 186 8.72 -21.68 -16.79
CA PRO A 186 9.67 -21.77 -17.89
C PRO A 186 10.56 -20.51 -17.92
N ARG A 187 11.83 -20.67 -18.29
CA ARG A 187 12.75 -19.51 -18.41
C ARG A 187 12.40 -18.63 -19.61
N GLY A 188 12.01 -19.28 -20.70
CA GLY A 188 11.60 -18.67 -21.95
C GLY A 188 10.44 -19.46 -22.53
N THR A 189 9.56 -18.78 -23.24
CA THR A 189 8.48 -19.39 -24.02
C THR A 189 8.44 -18.66 -25.35
N GLU A 190 8.64 -19.42 -26.42
CA GLU A 190 8.54 -18.90 -27.78
C GLU A 190 7.07 -18.60 -28.12
N PRO A 191 6.81 -17.58 -28.95
CA PRO A 191 5.47 -17.26 -29.38
C PRO A 191 4.91 -18.31 -30.34
N ALA A 192 3.59 -18.39 -30.40
CA ALA A 192 2.90 -19.04 -31.51
C ALA A 192 2.82 -18.07 -32.69
N GLY A 193 3.26 -18.50 -33.86
CA GLY A 193 3.18 -17.70 -35.09
C GLY A 193 4.20 -16.56 -35.16
N GLU A 194 3.79 -15.44 -35.74
CA GLU A 194 4.67 -14.29 -35.99
C GLU A 194 5.14 -13.61 -34.70
N VAL A 195 6.44 -13.31 -34.63
CA VAL A 195 7.07 -12.71 -33.46
C VAL A 195 6.83 -11.20 -33.46
N ARG A 196 5.99 -10.71 -32.55
CA ARG A 196 5.69 -9.29 -32.37
C ARG A 196 6.71 -8.57 -31.48
N GLY A 197 7.39 -9.31 -30.61
CA GLY A 197 8.35 -8.75 -29.66
C GLY A 197 8.65 -9.69 -28.49
N THR A 198 9.36 -9.16 -27.49
CA THR A 198 9.73 -9.89 -26.27
C THR A 198 9.19 -9.18 -25.02
N VAL A 199 8.59 -9.93 -24.11
CA VAL A 199 8.08 -9.47 -22.80
C VAL A 199 8.87 -10.14 -21.67
N ALA A 200 9.40 -9.34 -20.76
CA ALA A 200 9.96 -9.84 -19.51
C ALA A 200 8.87 -9.92 -18.43
N LEU A 201 8.59 -11.12 -17.92
CA LEU A 201 7.58 -11.32 -16.87
C LEU A 201 8.22 -11.28 -15.48
N LEU A 202 7.83 -10.28 -14.69
CA LEU A 202 8.09 -10.25 -13.25
C LEU A 202 7.19 -11.29 -12.56
N SER A 203 7.80 -12.35 -12.05
CA SER A 203 7.08 -13.48 -11.44
C SER A 203 6.43 -13.13 -10.10
N GLY A 204 7.01 -12.16 -9.37
CA GLY A 204 6.55 -11.68 -8.07
C GLY A 204 6.71 -12.70 -6.93
N CYS A 205 7.03 -12.24 -5.72
CA CYS A 205 7.27 -13.14 -4.58
C CYS A 205 6.00 -13.89 -4.12
N VAL A 206 4.84 -13.22 -4.10
CA VAL A 206 3.56 -13.83 -3.72
C VAL A 206 2.95 -14.58 -4.91
N GLN A 207 2.94 -13.96 -6.09
CA GLN A 207 2.40 -14.56 -7.32
C GLN A 207 3.09 -15.88 -7.68
N ASP A 208 4.43 -15.94 -7.68
CA ASP A 208 5.19 -17.17 -7.94
C ASP A 208 4.92 -18.30 -6.92
N ARG A 209 4.37 -17.99 -5.74
CA ARG A 209 4.26 -18.94 -4.62
C ARG A 209 2.84 -19.41 -4.33
N TRP A 210 1.88 -18.49 -4.36
CA TRP A 210 0.46 -18.81 -4.13
C TRP A 210 -0.35 -18.89 -5.42
N PHE A 211 0.08 -18.21 -6.47
CA PHE A 211 -0.71 -18.01 -7.70
C PHE A 211 0.11 -18.33 -8.95
N ARG A 212 1.02 -19.30 -8.88
CA ARG A 212 1.90 -19.63 -10.02
C ARG A 212 1.09 -20.06 -11.25
N GLY A 213 -0.06 -20.68 -11.05
CA GLY A 213 -1.05 -20.94 -12.10
C GLY A 213 -1.41 -19.70 -12.93
N VAL A 214 -1.54 -18.53 -12.30
CA VAL A 214 -1.80 -17.25 -12.96
C VAL A 214 -0.62 -16.86 -13.84
N ASN A 215 0.62 -16.86 -13.30
CA ASN A 215 1.82 -16.59 -14.09
C ASN A 215 1.93 -17.50 -15.32
N ARG A 216 1.61 -18.80 -15.18
CA ARG A 216 1.61 -19.73 -16.33
C ARG A 216 0.53 -19.39 -17.35
N ALA A 217 -0.66 -18.99 -16.89
CA ALA A 217 -1.72 -18.54 -17.78
C ALA A 217 -1.30 -17.26 -18.53
N THR A 218 -0.69 -16.29 -17.84
CA THR A 218 -0.14 -15.08 -18.45
C THR A 218 0.90 -15.41 -19.52
N ILE A 219 1.86 -16.29 -19.23
CA ILE A 219 2.87 -16.74 -20.21
C ILE A 219 2.20 -17.35 -21.45
N ARG A 220 1.22 -18.25 -21.26
CA ARG A 220 0.50 -18.89 -22.38
C ARG A 220 -0.25 -17.87 -23.22
N VAL A 221 -1.00 -16.96 -22.59
CA VAL A 221 -1.78 -15.94 -23.31
C VAL A 221 -0.86 -15.04 -24.13
N LEU A 222 0.25 -14.57 -23.55
CA LEU A 222 1.23 -13.75 -24.27
C LEU A 222 1.88 -14.52 -25.44
N ALA A 223 2.31 -15.75 -25.20
CA ALA A 223 2.90 -16.59 -26.25
C ALA A 223 1.93 -16.85 -27.41
N CYS A 224 0.66 -17.16 -27.12
CA CYS A 224 -0.37 -17.34 -28.16
C CYS A 224 -0.66 -16.06 -28.95
N ASN A 225 -0.30 -14.88 -28.43
CA ASN A 225 -0.51 -13.58 -29.07
C ASN A 225 0.76 -13.04 -29.76
N GLY A 226 1.73 -13.91 -30.08
CA GLY A 226 2.93 -13.53 -30.84
C GLY A 226 4.07 -12.95 -29.99
N TRP A 227 4.00 -13.02 -28.66
CA TRP A 227 5.06 -12.50 -27.78
C TRP A 227 6.00 -13.58 -27.27
N ARG A 228 7.30 -13.40 -27.44
CA ARG A 228 8.30 -14.18 -26.71
C ARG A 228 8.28 -13.77 -25.24
N VAL A 229 8.09 -14.72 -24.33
CA VAL A 229 8.02 -14.42 -22.89
C VAL A 229 9.28 -14.92 -22.21
N VAL A 230 9.99 -14.03 -21.52
CA VAL A 230 11.18 -14.36 -20.74
C VAL A 230 10.86 -14.15 -19.26
N VAL A 231 11.24 -15.11 -18.41
CA VAL A 231 11.13 -15.00 -16.94
C VAL A 231 12.55 -14.90 -16.37
N PRO A 232 13.04 -13.68 -16.06
CA PRO A 232 14.39 -13.50 -15.51
C PRO A 232 14.59 -14.27 -14.21
N ARG A 233 15.79 -14.79 -13.97
CA ARG A 233 16.11 -15.53 -12.72
C ARG A 233 16.50 -14.62 -11.56
N ALA A 234 17.24 -13.56 -11.86
CA ALA A 234 17.73 -12.60 -10.89
C ALA A 234 16.68 -11.50 -10.63
N GLN A 235 15.47 -11.87 -10.23
CA GLN A 235 14.45 -10.91 -9.82
C GLN A 235 14.66 -10.58 -8.35
N VAL A 236 14.78 -9.29 -8.04
CA VAL A 236 14.79 -8.78 -6.66
C VAL A 236 13.36 -8.50 -6.20
N CYS A 237 13.19 -8.22 -4.91
CA CYS A 237 11.88 -7.92 -4.34
C CYS A 237 11.49 -6.49 -4.69
N CYS A 238 10.33 -6.25 -5.31
CA CYS A 238 9.90 -4.88 -5.63
C CYS A 238 9.51 -4.00 -4.42
N GLY A 239 9.72 -4.46 -3.18
CA GLY A 239 9.39 -3.71 -1.95
C GLY A 239 7.89 -3.52 -1.65
N ALA A 240 6.99 -3.68 -2.63
CA ALA A 240 5.56 -3.32 -2.54
C ALA A 240 4.85 -3.88 -1.29
N ARG A 241 5.09 -5.14 -0.95
CA ARG A 241 4.49 -5.76 0.24
C ARG A 241 4.93 -5.08 1.54
N ALA A 242 6.19 -4.67 1.65
CA ALA A 242 6.66 -3.94 2.83
C ALA A 242 6.00 -2.56 2.90
N ALA A 243 5.88 -1.87 1.75
CA ALA A 243 5.18 -0.59 1.66
C ALA A 243 3.71 -0.69 2.09
N HIS A 244 2.96 -1.64 1.54
CA HIS A 244 1.55 -1.87 1.89
C HIS A 244 1.32 -2.16 3.38
N HIS A 245 2.33 -2.65 4.10
CA HIS A 245 2.26 -2.91 5.55
C HIS A 245 2.83 -1.80 6.43
N GLY A 246 3.18 -0.64 5.86
CA GLY A 246 3.72 0.50 6.60
C GLY A 246 5.21 0.37 6.95
N ARG A 247 5.97 -0.44 6.21
CA ARG A 247 7.42 -0.62 6.40
C ARG A 247 8.18 -0.01 5.22
N LEU A 248 8.08 1.31 5.05
CA LEU A 248 8.66 2.00 3.88
C LEU A 248 10.19 1.93 3.85
N ASP A 249 10.88 1.97 4.98
CA ASP A 249 12.34 1.79 5.00
C ASP A 249 12.76 0.42 4.47
N THR A 250 12.05 -0.63 4.90
CA THR A 250 12.28 -1.98 4.35
C THR A 250 11.95 -2.05 2.86
N ALA A 251 10.93 -1.32 2.40
CA ALA A 251 10.59 -1.26 0.98
C ALA A 251 11.71 -0.59 0.16
N ARG A 252 12.25 0.54 0.64
CA ARG A 252 13.36 1.28 0.01
C ARG A 252 14.63 0.44 -0.11
N THR A 253 14.96 -0.35 0.91
CA THR A 253 16.15 -1.23 0.89
C THR A 253 16.01 -2.43 -0.04
N LEU A 254 14.77 -2.87 -0.31
CA LEU A 254 14.50 -4.06 -1.12
C LEU A 254 14.35 -3.76 -2.61
N ALA A 255 13.87 -2.55 -2.95
CA ALA A 255 13.62 -2.07 -4.31
C ALA A 255 14.92 -1.68 -5.02
#